data_AF-A0A1C0TX50-F1
#
_entry.id   AF-A0A1C0TX50-F1
#
_cell.length_a   1.000
_cell.length_b   1.000
_cell.length_c   1.000
_cell.angle_alpha   90.00
_cell.angle_beta   90.00
_cell.angle_gamma   90.00
#
_symmetry.space_group_name_H-M   'P 1'
#
loop_
_entity.id
_entity.type
_entity.pdbx_description
1 polymer ?
#
loop_
_entity_poly.entity_id
_entity_poly.type
_entity_poly.pdbx_seq_one_letter_code
_entity_poly.pdbx_strand_id
1 'polypeptide(L)'
;MYPFPKNSANSPLLKQALARRFKTTECDLSFDLKLSSNGHYEISGPPVSDENKRLLKGTWHYVQYPYLELRPYKGISWSRYFEIHQVIKQDKVSQIEVLQLHPIENHHITQNCFFENGVRM
;
A
#
# COMPACT_ATOMS: atom_id res chain seq x y z
N MET A 1 14.85 19.38 20.91
CA MET A 1 14.94 17.90 20.91
C MET A 1 13.65 17.40 21.55
N TYR A 2 12.65 17.04 20.75
CA TYR A 2 11.38 16.51 21.29
C TYR A 2 11.53 14.99 21.48
N PRO A 3 11.16 14.44 22.64
CA PRO A 3 11.24 13.00 22.85
C PRO A 3 10.14 12.33 22.03
N PHE A 4 10.54 11.39 21.16
CA PHE A 4 9.58 10.50 20.49
C PHE A 4 8.91 9.60 21.53
N PRO A 5 7.57 9.49 21.55
CA PRO A 5 6.89 8.58 22.46
C PRO A 5 7.18 7.12 22.11
N LYS A 6 7.50 6.31 23.13
CA LYS A 6 7.85 4.88 23.06
C LYS A 6 6.67 3.92 22.83
N ASN A 7 5.48 4.42 22.49
CA ASN A 7 4.31 3.59 22.17
C ASN A 7 4.00 3.73 20.67
N SER A 8 4.59 2.85 19.87
CA SER A 8 4.53 2.85 18.39
C SER A 8 3.17 2.47 17.81
N ALA A 9 2.20 2.04 18.63
CA ALA A 9 0.95 1.48 18.15
C ALA A 9 0.00 2.47 17.46
N ASN A 10 0.18 3.79 17.66
CA ASN A 10 -0.74 4.83 17.13
C ASN A 10 -0.03 6.11 16.65
N SER A 11 1.29 6.06 16.41
CA SER A 11 1.99 7.24 15.89
C SER A 11 1.71 7.39 14.40
N PRO A 12 1.25 8.56 13.91
CA PRO A 12 0.92 8.74 12.51
C PRO A 12 2.15 8.44 11.64
N LEU A 13 1.99 7.48 10.73
CA LEU A 13 3.04 7.05 9.84
C LEU A 13 3.50 8.23 8.97
N LEU A 14 4.81 8.46 8.91
CA LEU A 14 5.37 9.47 8.01
C LEU A 14 5.12 9.06 6.56
N LYS A 15 4.72 10.00 5.70
CA LYS A 15 4.53 9.76 4.25
C LYS A 15 5.73 9.04 3.61
N GLN A 16 6.94 9.38 4.05
CA GLN A 16 8.18 8.78 3.56
C GLN A 16 8.28 7.28 3.86
N ALA A 17 7.70 6.82 4.98
CA ALA A 17 7.69 5.42 5.34
C ALA A 17 6.76 4.58 4.46
N LEU A 18 5.81 5.20 3.72
CA LEU A 18 4.97 4.51 2.73
C LEU A 18 5.67 4.30 1.38
N ALA A 19 6.76 5.02 1.10
CA ALA A 19 7.47 4.92 -0.18
C ALA A 19 8.28 3.62 -0.28
N ARG A 20 7.57 2.50 -0.48
CA ARG A 20 8.08 1.12 -0.47
C ARG A 20 7.45 0.29 -1.58
N ARG A 21 7.88 -0.96 -1.69
CA ARG A 21 7.24 -1.98 -2.55
C ARG A 21 6.40 -2.91 -1.69
N PHE A 22 5.17 -3.11 -2.07
CA PHE A 22 4.24 -4.01 -1.40
C PHE A 22 3.87 -5.14 -2.37
N LYS A 23 3.56 -6.32 -1.82
CA LYS A 23 3.06 -7.46 -2.58
C LYS A 23 1.66 -7.82 -2.14
N THR A 24 0.81 -8.18 -3.08
CA THR A 24 -0.50 -8.75 -2.72
C THR A 24 -0.33 -10.02 -1.91
N THR A 25 -1.12 -10.14 -0.85
CA THR A 25 -1.20 -11.33 0.01
C THR A 25 -2.64 -11.83 -0.04
N GLU A 26 -2.83 -13.15 0.12
CA GLU A 26 -4.15 -13.80 0.04
C GLU A 26 -4.87 -13.62 -1.31
N CYS A 27 -4.11 -13.66 -2.42
CA CYS A 27 -4.66 -13.65 -3.79
C CYS A 27 -4.31 -14.89 -4.60
N ASP A 28 -5.19 -15.20 -5.57
CA ASP A 28 -4.89 -16.10 -6.69
C ASP A 28 -3.84 -15.51 -7.65
N LEU A 29 -3.83 -14.18 -7.83
CA LEU A 29 -2.89 -13.45 -8.68
C LEU A 29 -1.98 -12.53 -7.84
N SER A 30 -0.67 -12.65 -8.04
CA SER A 30 0.32 -11.85 -7.31
C SER A 30 0.67 -10.55 -8.04
N PHE A 31 0.34 -9.39 -7.45
CA PHE A 31 0.77 -8.08 -7.94
C PHE A 31 1.76 -7.40 -6.98
N ASP A 32 2.66 -6.60 -7.54
CA ASP A 32 3.58 -5.73 -6.83
C ASP A 32 3.11 -4.28 -6.99
N LEU A 33 2.94 -3.56 -5.88
CA LEU A 33 2.67 -2.12 -5.83
C LEU A 33 3.93 -1.39 -5.36
N LYS A 34 4.49 -0.52 -6.20
CA LYS A 34 5.60 0.35 -5.84
C LYS A 34 5.07 1.76 -5.60
N LEU A 35 5.24 2.27 -4.38
CA LEU A 35 5.03 3.68 -4.04
C LEU A 35 6.38 4.39 -4.04
N SER A 36 6.56 5.35 -4.94
CA SER A 36 7.81 6.11 -5.06
C SER A 36 7.76 7.38 -4.22
N SER A 37 8.88 7.81 -3.64
CA SER A 37 8.96 8.99 -2.76
C SER A 37 8.54 10.30 -3.43
N ASN A 38 8.65 10.37 -4.77
CA ASN A 38 8.17 11.49 -5.59
C ASN A 38 6.64 11.50 -5.79
N GLY A 39 5.89 10.58 -5.18
CA GLY A 39 4.43 10.52 -5.29
C GLY A 39 3.90 9.71 -6.47
N HIS A 40 4.76 9.01 -7.22
CA HIS A 40 4.34 8.13 -8.32
C HIS A 40 4.10 6.70 -7.83
N TYR A 41 3.07 6.02 -8.33
CA TYR A 41 2.88 4.59 -8.11
C TYR A 41 2.95 3.80 -9.41
N GLU A 42 3.37 2.54 -9.28
CA GLU A 42 3.36 1.55 -10.36
C GLU A 42 2.88 0.20 -9.81
N ILE A 43 1.94 -0.44 -10.51
CA ILE A 43 1.48 -1.81 -10.27
C ILE A 43 2.03 -2.70 -11.38
N SER A 44 2.66 -3.81 -11.01
CA SER A 44 3.17 -4.83 -11.94
C SER A 44 2.73 -6.22 -11.50
N GLY A 45 2.58 -7.15 -12.44
CA GLY A 45 2.13 -8.51 -12.14
C GLY A 45 1.60 -9.22 -13.39
N PRO A 46 0.71 -10.23 -13.21
CA PRO A 46 0.04 -10.94 -14.29
C PRO A 46 -0.65 -10.01 -15.30
N PRO A 47 -0.92 -10.52 -16.51
CA PRO A 47 -1.67 -9.77 -17.52
C PRO A 47 -3.02 -9.29 -16.97
N VAL A 48 -3.33 -8.01 -17.20
CA VAL A 48 -4.63 -7.40 -16.90
C VAL A 48 -5.37 -7.08 -18.20
N SER A 49 -6.70 -7.02 -18.15
CA SER A 49 -7.53 -6.59 -19.28
C SER A 49 -7.12 -5.19 -19.77
N ASP A 50 -7.35 -4.89 -21.05
CA ASP A 50 -6.96 -3.61 -21.65
C ASP A 50 -7.57 -2.39 -20.93
N GLU A 51 -8.81 -2.54 -20.45
CA GLU A 51 -9.51 -1.56 -19.61
C GLU A 51 -8.79 -1.25 -18.28
N ASN A 52 -8.04 -2.21 -17.74
CA ASN A 52 -7.35 -2.13 -16.45
C ASN A 52 -5.89 -1.71 -16.58
N LYS A 53 -5.29 -1.80 -17.78
CA LYS A 53 -3.90 -1.33 -18.04
C LYS A 53 -3.69 0.13 -17.64
N ARG A 54 -4.73 0.95 -17.78
CA ARG A 54 -4.69 2.39 -17.42
C ARG A 54 -4.62 2.64 -15.91
N LEU A 55 -4.95 1.65 -15.08
CA LEU A 55 -4.92 1.74 -13.62
C LEU A 55 -3.53 1.43 -13.04
N LEU A 56 -2.62 0.87 -13.85
CA LEU A 56 -1.33 0.37 -13.38
C LEU A 56 -0.36 1.48 -12.98
N LYS A 57 -0.56 2.72 -13.41
CA LYS A 57 0.35 3.83 -13.12
C LYS A 57 -0.41 5.12 -12.84
N GLY A 58 0.11 5.89 -11.90
CA GLY A 58 -0.51 7.14 -11.47
C GLY A 58 0.27 7.82 -10.35
N THR A 59 -0.43 8.67 -9.61
CA THR A 59 0.10 9.31 -8.41
C THR A 59 -0.56 8.75 -7.16
N TRP A 60 0.16 8.76 -6.04
CA TRP A 60 -0.37 8.37 -4.75
C TRP A 60 -0.33 9.54 -3.77
N HIS A 61 -1.36 9.62 -2.94
CA HIS A 61 -1.54 10.70 -1.97
C HIS A 61 -1.82 10.09 -0.60
N TYR A 62 -1.09 10.57 0.40
CA TYR A 62 -1.43 10.35 1.79
C TYR A 62 -2.47 11.40 2.16
N VAL A 63 -3.74 11.00 2.23
CA VAL A 63 -4.87 11.94 2.35
C VAL A 63 -5.01 12.40 3.80
N GLN A 64 -5.35 11.46 4.67
CA GLN A 64 -5.43 11.62 6.12
C GLN A 64 -5.20 10.24 6.71
N TYR A 65 -4.36 10.10 7.74
CA TYR A 65 -4.17 8.82 8.42
C TYR A 65 -5.52 8.26 8.90
N PRO A 66 -5.84 6.98 8.68
CA PRO A 66 -4.98 5.91 8.12
C PRO A 66 -5.15 5.67 6.60
N TYR A 67 -5.52 6.66 5.79
CA TYR A 67 -5.90 6.46 4.39
C TYR A 67 -4.86 6.91 3.35
N LEU A 68 -4.69 6.07 2.33
CA LEU A 68 -3.90 6.27 1.13
C LEU A 68 -4.81 6.29 -0.10
N GLU A 69 -4.53 7.18 -1.05
CA GLU A 69 -5.26 7.28 -2.31
C GLU A 69 -4.32 7.04 -3.51
N LEU A 70 -4.70 6.17 -4.43
CA LEU A 70 -4.08 6.01 -5.75
C LEU A 70 -4.95 6.71 -6.81
N ARG A 71 -4.33 7.60 -7.60
CA ARG A 71 -4.96 8.34 -8.71
C ARG A 71 -4.31 7.94 -10.04
N PRO A 72 -4.98 7.14 -10.89
CA PRO A 72 -4.46 6.75 -12.20
C PRO A 72 -4.20 7.96 -13.13
N TYR A 73 -3.16 7.90 -13.97
CA TYR A 73 -2.88 8.99 -14.92
C TYR A 73 -3.91 9.15 -16.03
N LYS A 74 -4.54 8.05 -16.45
CA LYS A 74 -5.48 8.02 -17.58
C LYS A 74 -6.77 7.34 -17.14
N GLY A 75 -7.76 8.14 -16.74
CA GLY A 75 -9.09 7.67 -16.32
C GLY A 75 -9.68 8.63 -15.31
N ILE A 76 -10.78 9.28 -15.67
CA ILE A 76 -11.27 10.47 -14.95
C ILE A 76 -11.94 10.14 -13.61
N SER A 77 -12.40 8.92 -13.35
CA SER A 77 -13.48 8.79 -12.34
C SER A 77 -13.21 7.98 -11.09
N TRP A 78 -12.12 7.22 -10.94
CA TRP A 78 -12.00 6.40 -9.73
C TRP A 78 -10.61 6.35 -9.13
N SER A 79 -10.37 7.29 -8.21
CA SER A 79 -9.37 7.10 -7.17
C SER A 79 -9.62 5.78 -6.44
N ARG A 80 -8.54 5.16 -5.97
CA ARG A 80 -8.60 3.94 -5.14
C ARG A 80 -8.09 4.26 -3.77
N TYR A 81 -8.92 3.98 -2.77
CA TYR A 81 -8.58 4.24 -1.39
C TYR A 81 -8.19 2.95 -0.69
N PHE A 82 -7.13 3.05 0.12
CA PHE A 82 -6.63 1.99 0.95
C PHE A 82 -6.54 2.48 2.39
N GLU A 83 -6.92 1.63 3.32
CA GLU A 83 -6.62 1.80 4.74
C GLU A 83 -5.26 1.18 5.06
N ILE A 84 -4.44 1.91 5.82
CA ILE A 84 -3.09 1.54 6.22
C ILE A 84 -3.18 0.86 7.58
N HIS A 85 -2.75 -0.39 7.64
CA HIS A 85 -2.68 -1.21 8.85
C HIS A 85 -1.22 -1.45 9.20
N GLN A 86 -0.85 -1.24 10.47
CA GLN A 86 0.46 -1.59 11.00
C GLN A 86 0.31 -2.80 11.91
N VAL A 87 0.93 -3.91 11.55
CA VAL A 87 0.86 -5.15 12.33
C VAL A 87 2.27 -5.64 12.66
N ILE A 88 2.45 -6.14 13.89
CA ILE A 88 3.69 -6.80 14.30
C ILE A 88 3.47 -8.29 14.11
N LYS A 89 4.28 -8.92 13.24
CA LYS A 89 4.29 -10.37 13.07
C LYS A 89 5.53 -10.94 13.76
N GLN A 90 5.35 -12.02 14.51
CA GLN A 90 6.46 -12.78 15.08
C GLN A 90 6.83 -13.88 14.07
N ASP A 91 8.06 -13.87 13.57
CA ASP A 91 8.63 -15.02 12.87
C ASP A 91 9.44 -15.91 13.84
N LYS A 92 9.99 -17.03 13.35
CA LYS A 92 10.76 -17.96 14.19
C LYS A 92 12.06 -17.38 14.75
N VAL A 93 12.51 -16.23 14.24
CA VAL A 93 13.82 -15.61 14.50
C VAL A 93 13.65 -14.24 15.18
N SER A 94 12.71 -13.41 14.76
CA SER A 94 12.49 -12.04 15.26
C SER A 94 11.07 -11.51 15.03
N GLN A 95 10.82 -10.29 15.51
CA GLN A 95 9.63 -9.51 15.19
C GLN A 95 9.82 -8.76 13.87
N ILE A 96 8.77 -8.71 13.06
CA ILE A 96 8.70 -8.00 11.79
C ILE A 96 7.57 -6.98 11.90
N GLU A 97 7.88 -5.72 11.63
CA GLU A 97 6.89 -4.68 11.45
C GLU A 97 6.37 -4.76 10.00
N VAL A 98 5.07 -4.90 9.86
CA VAL A 98 4.41 -5.14 8.58
C VAL A 98 3.39 -4.04 8.33
N LEU A 99 3.51 -3.41 7.18
CA LEU A 99 2.53 -2.46 6.65
C LEU A 99 1.62 -3.20 5.68
N GLN A 100 0.31 -3.10 5.91
CA GLN A 100 -0.70 -3.61 5.01
C GLN A 100 -1.56 -2.46 4.47
N LEU A 101 -1.92 -2.56 3.19
CA LEU A 101 -2.82 -1.62 2.51
C LEU A 101 -4.08 -2.39 2.09
N HIS A 102 -5.14 -2.19 2.86
CA HIS A 102 -6.42 -2.85 2.67
C HIS A 102 -7.31 -1.99 1.78
N PRO A 103 -7.81 -2.50 0.65
CA PRO A 103 -8.69 -1.71 -0.20
C PRO A 103 -10.01 -1.41 0.55
N ILE A 104 -10.45 -0.15 0.53
CA ILE A 104 -11.75 0.23 1.13
C ILE A 104 -12.91 -0.30 0.29
N GLU A 105 -12.70 -0.39 -1.02
CA GLU A 105 -13.67 -0.88 -2.01
C GLU A 105 -13.05 -2.00 -2.85
N ASN A 106 -13.87 -2.95 -3.31
CA ASN A 106 -13.41 -4.05 -4.16
C ASN A 106 -12.65 -3.51 -5.38
N HIS A 107 -11.37 -3.84 -5.45
CA HIS A 107 -10.47 -3.28 -6.45
C HIS A 107 -10.46 -4.19 -7.70
N HIS A 108 -10.72 -3.67 -8.90
CA HIS A 108 -10.78 -4.53 -10.11
C HIS A 108 -9.50 -5.34 -10.39
N ILE A 109 -8.33 -4.90 -9.89
CA ILE A 109 -7.06 -5.63 -10.05
C ILE A 109 -6.77 -6.58 -8.89
N THR A 110 -7.12 -6.20 -7.65
CA THR A 110 -6.73 -6.97 -6.45
C THR A 110 -7.90 -7.59 -5.72
N GLN A 111 -9.12 -7.41 -6.23
CA GLN A 111 -10.38 -7.88 -5.67
C GLN A 111 -10.47 -7.63 -4.16
N ASN A 112 -10.50 -8.69 -3.35
CA ASN A 112 -10.58 -8.65 -1.88
C ASN A 112 -9.21 -8.72 -1.20
N CYS A 113 -8.12 -8.73 -1.97
CA CYS A 113 -6.79 -8.84 -1.40
C CYS A 113 -6.23 -7.50 -0.92
N PHE A 114 -5.23 -7.58 -0.05
CA PHE A 114 -4.47 -6.44 0.42
C PHE A 114 -3.00 -6.52 -0.03
N PHE A 115 -2.35 -5.37 -0.07
CA PHE A 115 -0.91 -5.28 -0.31
C PHE A 115 -0.14 -5.27 1.02
N GLU A 116 0.99 -5.97 1.09
CA GLU A 116 1.81 -6.12 2.29
C GLU A 116 3.29 -5.79 2.03
N ASN A 117 3.92 -5.07 2.96
CA ASN A 117 5.37 -4.88 3.02
C ASN A 117 5.86 -5.17 4.44
N GLY A 118 6.79 -6.11 4.59
CA GLY A 118 7.45 -6.40 5.87
C GLY A 118 8.86 -5.83 5.94
N VAL A 119 9.21 -5.25 7.08
CA VAL A 119 10.57 -4.79 7.41
C VAL A 119 11.03 -5.50 8.69
N ARG A 120 12.19 -6.16 8.64
CA ARG A 120 12.79 -6.76 9.84
C ARG A 120 13.27 -5.66 10.79
N MET A 121 12.94 -5.81 12.07
CA MET A 121 13.54 -5.01 13.15
C MET A 121 14.95 -5.52 13.49
#